data_AF-A0A0L0FHW8-F1
#
_entry.id   AF-A0A0L0FHW8-F1
#
_cell.length_a   1.000
_cell.length_b   1.000
_cell.length_c   1.000
_cell.angle_alpha   90.00
_cell.angle_beta   90.00
_cell.angle_gamma   90.00
#
_symmetry.space_group_name_H-M   'P 1'
#
loop_
_entity.id
_entity.type
_entity.pdbx_description
1 polymer ?
#
loop_
_entity_poly.entity_id
_entity_poly.type
_entity_poly.pdbx_seq_one_letter_code
_entity_poly.pdbx_strand_id
1 'polypeptide(L)'
;MWNLFRNPQMFNMNGGSAATARPNFGLRSSPEESEKAWALLEIDWRTLNHAQLANYMPQYQQLLTRMVDETGLMQKSLKQRSGAPPEPEKNCVVCREAPPELCFAPCGHSTMCLDCHIIWQSLDNRTCPLCKTAVTDTFYRRMYERKLLSCDEYTQRGLAHTVSEVSKLLLYIDKHPETIEKLAHGKKAVSDIMKESEKGR
;
A
#
# COMPACT_ATOMS: atom_id res chain seq x y z
N MET A 1 16.44 -50.66 5.92
CA MET A 1 16.53 -51.81 4.98
C MET A 1 15.70 -51.45 3.76
N TRP A 2 16.34 -51.38 2.57
CA TRP A 2 15.76 -51.28 1.21
C TRP A 2 15.02 -49.96 0.91
N ASN A 3 15.50 -48.98 0.14
CA ASN A 3 16.33 -48.86 -1.07
C ASN A 3 15.72 -49.42 -2.37
N LEU A 4 15.75 -48.57 -3.41
CA LEU A 4 15.49 -48.76 -4.85
C LEU A 4 14.00 -48.55 -5.28
N PHE A 5 13.65 -47.76 -6.31
CA PHE A 5 14.30 -47.55 -7.61
C PHE A 5 14.11 -46.15 -8.20
N ARG A 6 15.09 -45.78 -9.04
CA ARG A 6 15.18 -44.62 -9.94
C ARG A 6 14.12 -44.64 -11.04
N ASN A 7 13.69 -43.46 -11.49
CA ASN A 7 13.49 -43.20 -12.92
C ASN A 7 13.68 -41.70 -13.26
N PRO A 8 14.71 -41.33 -14.05
CA PRO A 8 14.88 -39.97 -14.56
C PRO A 8 14.36 -39.91 -16.01
N GLN A 9 13.23 -39.25 -16.24
CA GLN A 9 12.83 -38.84 -17.57
C GLN A 9 12.86 -37.32 -17.71
N MET A 10 13.92 -36.87 -18.39
CA MET A 10 13.87 -35.90 -19.49
C MET A 10 12.92 -34.71 -19.31
N PHE A 11 13.40 -33.67 -18.63
CA PHE A 11 12.90 -32.31 -18.86
C PHE A 11 13.49 -31.78 -20.17
N ASN A 12 12.67 -31.84 -21.22
CA ASN A 12 12.95 -31.17 -22.49
C ASN A 12 12.59 -29.69 -22.35
N MET A 13 13.59 -28.83 -22.15
CA MET A 13 13.42 -27.36 -22.23
C MET A 13 13.53 -26.94 -23.69
N ASN A 14 12.41 -27.02 -24.42
CA ASN A 14 12.27 -26.25 -25.65
C ASN A 14 11.92 -24.81 -25.28
N GLY A 15 12.87 -23.90 -25.57
CA GLY A 15 12.69 -22.47 -25.49
C GLY A 15 11.59 -22.01 -26.45
N GLY A 16 10.40 -21.77 -25.91
CA GLY A 16 9.38 -20.93 -26.52
C GLY A 16 9.55 -19.51 -26.00
N SER A 17 10.00 -18.61 -26.85
CA SER A 17 9.95 -17.16 -26.59
C SER A 17 8.49 -16.80 -26.30
N ALA A 18 8.18 -16.52 -25.04
CA ALA A 18 6.87 -16.05 -24.62
C ALA A 18 6.72 -14.60 -25.13
N ALA A 19 6.29 -14.46 -26.39
CA ALA A 19 5.62 -13.25 -26.82
C ALA A 19 4.39 -13.10 -25.91
N THR A 20 4.50 -12.21 -24.92
CA THR A 20 3.40 -11.84 -24.05
C THR A 20 2.26 -11.36 -24.94
N ALA A 21 1.21 -12.16 -25.05
CA ALA A 21 0.03 -11.77 -25.79
C ALA A 21 -0.53 -10.49 -25.16
N ARG A 22 -0.35 -9.36 -25.84
CA ARG A 22 -0.86 -8.07 -25.39
C ARG A 22 -2.39 -8.15 -25.34
N PRO A 23 -3.03 -7.87 -24.19
CA PRO A 23 -4.48 -7.85 -24.12
C PRO A 23 -5.02 -6.83 -25.12
N ASN A 24 -5.86 -7.29 -26.04
CA ASN A 24 -6.51 -6.47 -27.04
C ASN A 24 -7.67 -5.72 -26.37
N PHE A 25 -7.35 -4.60 -25.73
CA PHE A 25 -8.34 -3.60 -25.34
C PHE A 25 -8.84 -2.99 -26.64
N GLY A 26 -10.10 -3.22 -27.01
CA GLY A 26 -10.74 -2.80 -28.27
C GLY A 26 -10.87 -1.29 -28.45
N LEU A 27 -9.80 -0.56 -28.17
CA LEU A 27 -9.60 0.85 -28.39
C LEU A 27 -9.65 1.10 -29.91
N ARG A 28 -10.56 1.98 -30.34
CA ARG A 28 -10.49 2.62 -31.67
C ARG A 28 -9.42 3.72 -31.69
N SER A 29 -8.33 3.54 -30.97
CA SER A 29 -7.18 4.45 -31.03
C SER A 29 -6.32 4.07 -32.23
N SER A 30 -5.64 5.06 -32.81
CA SER A 30 -4.67 4.75 -33.86
C SER A 30 -3.58 3.83 -33.27
N PRO A 31 -2.93 2.96 -34.08
CA PRO A 31 -1.84 2.12 -33.61
C PRO A 31 -0.74 2.89 -32.86
N GLU A 32 -0.52 4.15 -33.25
CA GLU A 32 0.45 5.06 -32.66
C GLU A 32 0.09 5.52 -31.23
N GLU A 33 -1.20 5.72 -30.95
CA GLU A 33 -1.67 6.11 -29.61
C GLU A 33 -1.59 4.94 -28.61
N SER A 34 -1.87 3.72 -29.09
CA SER A 34 -1.75 2.51 -28.27
C SER A 34 -0.29 2.26 -27.87
N GLU A 35 0.65 2.46 -28.80
CA GLU A 35 2.09 2.29 -28.52
C GLU A 35 2.62 3.31 -27.50
N LYS A 36 2.16 4.56 -27.56
CA LYS A 36 2.48 5.60 -26.56
C LYS A 36 1.93 5.26 -25.17
N ALA A 37 0.73 4.69 -25.08
CA ALA A 37 0.13 4.28 -23.81
C ALA A 37 0.91 3.12 -23.15
N TRP A 38 1.35 2.13 -23.95
CA TRP A 38 2.19 1.04 -23.45
C TRP A 38 3.56 1.52 -22.99
N ALA A 39 4.17 2.46 -23.73
CA ALA A 39 5.45 3.05 -23.34
C ALA A 39 5.36 3.71 -21.95
N LEU A 40 4.24 4.35 -21.59
CA LEU A 40 4.02 4.93 -20.26
C LEU A 40 3.90 3.88 -19.14
N LEU A 41 3.37 2.69 -19.45
CA LEU A 41 3.25 1.58 -18.49
C LEU A 41 4.56 0.82 -18.27
N GLU A 42 5.48 0.90 -19.22
CA GLU A 42 6.82 0.28 -19.15
C GLU A 42 7.88 1.18 -18.49
N ILE A 43 7.56 2.45 -18.18
CA ILE A 43 8.48 3.33 -17.47
C ILE A 43 8.75 2.78 -16.06
N ASP A 44 10.02 2.53 -15.75
CA ASP A 44 10.45 2.24 -14.38
C ASP A 44 10.36 3.53 -13.53
N TRP A 45 9.19 3.71 -12.92
CA TRP A 45 8.85 4.85 -12.07
C TRP A 45 9.81 5.04 -10.89
N ARG A 46 10.63 4.03 -10.54
CA ARG A 46 11.64 4.13 -9.49
C ARG A 46 12.88 4.91 -9.91
N THR A 47 13.07 5.12 -11.21
CA THR A 47 14.25 5.80 -11.78
C THR A 47 13.99 7.26 -12.13
N LEU A 48 12.73 7.71 -12.11
CA LEU A 48 12.36 9.08 -12.44
C LEU A 48 12.58 10.02 -11.25
N ASN A 49 13.12 11.21 -11.52
CA ASN A 49 13.14 12.30 -10.56
C ASN A 49 11.78 13.04 -10.53
N HIS A 50 11.57 13.89 -9.51
CA HIS A 50 10.32 14.64 -9.32
C HIS A 50 9.90 15.50 -10.54
N ALA A 51 10.86 16.12 -11.23
CA ALA A 51 10.57 16.95 -12.39
C ALA A 51 10.11 16.10 -13.59
N GLN A 52 10.69 14.92 -13.77
CA GLN A 52 10.27 13.97 -14.80
C GLN A 52 8.87 13.41 -14.50
N LEU A 53 8.61 13.01 -13.25
CA LEU A 53 7.28 12.54 -12.83
C LEU A 53 6.19 13.59 -13.08
N ALA A 54 6.46 14.86 -12.78
CA ALA A 54 5.51 15.95 -13.01
C ALA A 54 5.12 16.10 -14.50
N ASN A 55 6.03 15.80 -15.42
CA ASN A 55 5.75 15.86 -16.87
C ASN A 55 4.87 14.69 -17.36
N TYR A 56 4.94 13.53 -16.70
CA TYR A 56 4.17 12.34 -17.09
C TYR A 56 2.80 12.24 -16.37
N MET A 57 2.64 12.86 -15.21
CA MET A 57 1.40 12.81 -14.42
C MET A 57 0.14 13.23 -15.19
N PRO A 58 0.13 14.32 -15.99
CA PRO A 58 -1.06 14.70 -16.75
C PRO A 58 -1.48 13.63 -17.77
N GLN A 59 -0.50 13.00 -18.44
CA GLN A 59 -0.76 11.97 -19.45
C GLN A 59 -1.30 10.69 -18.79
N TYR A 60 -0.74 10.31 -17.64
CA TYR A 60 -1.23 9.18 -16.85
C TYR A 60 -2.66 9.41 -16.35
N GLN A 61 -2.97 10.61 -15.86
CA GLN A 61 -4.32 10.94 -15.39
C GLN A 61 -5.35 10.94 -16.53
N GLN A 62 -4.98 11.41 -17.72
CA GLN A 62 -5.81 11.28 -18.92
C GLN A 62 -6.04 9.81 -19.31
N LEU A 63 -4.99 8.97 -19.25
CA LEU A 63 -5.10 7.55 -19.56
C LEU A 63 -6.04 6.83 -18.57
N LEU A 64 -5.87 7.06 -17.26
CA LEU A 64 -6.74 6.51 -16.23
C LEU A 64 -8.21 6.94 -16.44
N THR A 65 -8.45 8.20 -16.80
CA THR A 65 -9.80 8.71 -17.06
C THR A 65 -10.45 7.97 -18.23
N ARG A 66 -9.72 7.78 -19.34
CA ARG A 66 -10.20 7.01 -20.49
C ARG A 66 -10.47 5.55 -20.16
N MET A 67 -9.60 4.90 -19.39
CA MET A 67 -9.81 3.52 -18.95
C MET A 67 -11.07 3.38 -18.08
N VAL A 68 -11.37 4.36 -17.23
CA VAL A 68 -12.60 4.37 -16.41
C VAL A 68 -13.85 4.54 -17.28
N ASP A 69 -13.80 5.43 -18.27
CA ASP A 69 -14.93 5.68 -19.18
C ASP A 69 -15.22 4.47 -20.10
N GLU A 70 -14.17 3.85 -20.64
CA GLU A 70 -14.31 2.74 -21.60
C GLU A 70 -14.70 1.42 -20.94
N THR A 71 -14.21 1.16 -19.74
CA THR A 71 -14.59 -0.07 -19.04
C THR A 71 -16.05 -0.05 -18.60
N GLY A 72 -16.67 1.13 -18.45
CA GLY A 72 -18.06 1.26 -17.97
C GLY A 72 -18.31 0.61 -16.60
N LEU A 73 -17.23 0.18 -15.91
CA LEU A 73 -17.28 -0.67 -14.73
C LEU A 73 -17.64 0.12 -13.46
N MET A 74 -17.48 1.45 -13.45
CA MET A 74 -17.85 2.24 -12.27
C MET A 74 -19.31 2.70 -12.23
N GLN A 75 -20.01 2.87 -13.36
CA GLN A 75 -21.37 3.43 -13.32
C GLN A 75 -22.47 2.39 -13.04
N LYS A 76 -22.29 1.12 -13.43
CA LYS A 76 -23.34 0.10 -13.23
C LYS A 76 -23.37 -0.51 -11.82
N SER A 77 -22.26 -0.50 -11.08
CA SER A 77 -22.22 -1.07 -9.71
C SER A 77 -22.68 -0.11 -8.60
N LEU A 78 -22.65 1.21 -8.84
CA LEU A 78 -23.08 2.20 -7.84
C LEU A 78 -24.60 2.44 -7.84
N LYS A 79 -25.29 2.14 -8.95
CA LYS A 79 -26.72 2.41 -9.11
C LYS A 79 -27.66 1.40 -8.43
N GLN A 80 -27.13 0.29 -7.89
CA GLN A 80 -27.91 -0.75 -7.20
C GLN A 80 -27.88 -0.68 -5.67
N ARG A 81 -27.21 0.33 -5.07
CA ARG A 81 -27.23 0.56 -3.62
C ARG A 81 -27.75 1.95 -3.30
N SER A 82 -29.03 2.19 -3.57
CA SER A 82 -29.72 3.44 -3.19
C SER A 82 -30.12 3.51 -1.71
N GLY A 83 -29.56 2.64 -0.86
CA GLY A 83 -29.56 2.86 0.58
C GLY A 83 -28.34 3.68 0.93
N ALA A 84 -28.52 4.83 1.58
CA ALA A 84 -27.42 5.54 2.21
C ALA A 84 -26.59 4.52 3.00
N PRO A 85 -25.25 4.45 2.81
CA PRO A 85 -24.42 3.56 3.60
C PRO A 85 -24.74 3.80 5.08
N PRO A 86 -24.96 2.75 5.89
CA PRO A 86 -25.15 2.94 7.32
C PRO A 86 -23.97 3.77 7.84
N GLU A 87 -24.26 4.86 8.56
CA GLU A 87 -23.18 5.67 9.14
C GLU A 87 -22.29 4.74 9.98
N PRO A 88 -20.96 4.77 9.78
CA PRO A 88 -20.07 3.95 10.58
C PRO A 88 -20.29 4.28 12.05
N GLU A 89 -20.45 3.25 12.88
CA GLU A 89 -20.58 3.44 14.31
C GLU A 89 -19.38 4.24 14.84
N LYS A 90 -19.67 5.38 15.46
CA LYS A 90 -18.64 6.33 15.90
C LYS A 90 -17.91 5.85 17.15
N ASN A 91 -18.51 4.92 17.90
CA ASN A 91 -18.04 4.48 19.21
C ASN A 91 -17.82 2.95 19.25
N CYS A 92 -16.97 2.50 20.16
CA CYS A 92 -16.69 1.12 20.48
C CYS A 92 -17.98 0.39 20.88
N VAL A 93 -18.22 -0.80 20.31
CA VAL A 93 -19.42 -1.60 20.59
C VAL A 93 -19.48 -2.15 22.01
N VAL A 94 -18.32 -2.20 22.70
CA VAL A 94 -18.19 -2.75 24.05
C VAL A 94 -18.46 -1.66 25.10
N CYS A 95 -17.66 -0.60 25.14
CA CYS A 95 -17.82 0.46 26.14
C CYS A 95 -18.78 1.58 25.72
N ARG A 96 -19.05 1.75 24.41
CA ARG A 96 -19.85 2.85 23.83
C ARG A 96 -19.35 4.27 24.09
N GLU A 97 -18.16 4.41 24.65
CA GLU A 97 -17.55 5.70 25.02
C GLU A 97 -16.44 6.11 24.03
N ALA A 98 -15.42 5.27 23.89
CA ALA A 98 -14.25 5.57 23.06
C ALA A 98 -14.49 5.22 21.58
N PRO A 99 -13.86 5.92 20.62
CA PRO A 99 -13.97 5.57 19.21
C PRO A 99 -13.31 4.21 18.91
N PRO A 100 -13.77 3.48 17.88
CA PRO A 100 -13.13 2.26 17.46
C PRO A 100 -11.79 2.57 16.76
N GLU A 101 -10.71 1.98 17.26
CA GLU A 101 -9.34 2.24 16.81
C GLU A 101 -8.70 1.04 16.11
N LEU A 102 -9.35 -0.13 16.14
CA LEU A 102 -8.80 -1.40 15.69
C LEU A 102 -9.72 -2.06 14.66
N CYS A 103 -9.13 -2.54 13.57
CA CYS A 103 -9.75 -3.37 12.55
C CYS A 103 -9.39 -4.85 12.76
N PHE A 104 -10.38 -5.74 12.63
CA PHE A 104 -10.17 -7.18 12.74
C PHE A 104 -9.91 -7.84 11.39
N ALA A 105 -8.90 -8.69 11.28
CA ALA A 105 -8.67 -9.53 10.11
C ALA A 105 -9.29 -10.93 10.31
N PRO A 106 -9.93 -11.52 9.29
CA PRO A 106 -9.99 -11.05 7.90
C PRO A 106 -11.18 -10.15 7.56
N CYS A 107 -12.11 -9.88 8.50
CA CYS A 107 -13.40 -9.26 8.16
C CYS A 107 -13.35 -7.75 7.90
N GLY A 108 -12.29 -7.06 8.33
CA GLY A 108 -12.09 -5.62 8.14
C GLY A 108 -12.94 -4.72 9.05
N HIS A 109 -13.77 -5.27 9.93
CA HIS A 109 -14.63 -4.46 10.80
C HIS A 109 -13.83 -3.74 11.88
N SER A 110 -14.10 -2.45 12.05
CA SER A 110 -13.54 -1.60 13.10
C SER A 110 -14.58 -1.30 14.17
N THR A 111 -14.53 -2.03 15.28
CA THR A 111 -15.67 -2.08 16.23
C THR A 111 -15.26 -1.81 17.67
N MET A 112 -13.97 -1.73 17.97
CA MET A 112 -13.47 -1.74 19.34
C MET A 112 -12.37 -0.69 19.56
N CYS A 113 -12.39 -0.05 20.73
CA CYS A 113 -11.27 0.78 21.19
C CYS A 113 -10.12 -0.08 21.71
N LEU A 114 -8.96 0.54 21.91
CA LEU A 114 -7.76 -0.17 22.37
C LEU A 114 -7.95 -0.83 23.75
N ASP A 115 -8.57 -0.14 24.71
CA ASP A 115 -8.71 -0.66 26.08
C ASP A 115 -9.62 -1.90 26.14
N CYS A 116 -10.77 -1.85 25.46
CA CYS A 116 -11.66 -3.01 25.36
C CYS A 116 -10.99 -4.16 24.61
N HIS A 117 -10.11 -3.86 23.66
CA HIS A 117 -9.38 -4.88 22.92
C HIS A 117 -8.37 -5.63 23.80
N ILE A 118 -7.69 -4.95 24.72
CA ILE A 118 -6.77 -5.61 25.67
C ILE A 118 -7.51 -6.66 26.50
N ILE A 119 -8.72 -6.35 26.96
CA ILE A 119 -9.58 -7.30 27.70
C ILE A 119 -10.07 -8.40 26.77
N TRP A 120 -10.48 -8.06 25.54
CA TRP A 120 -10.96 -9.05 24.57
C TRP A 120 -9.86 -10.04 24.14
N GLN A 121 -8.60 -9.61 24.11
CA GLN A 121 -7.47 -10.49 23.78
C GLN A 121 -7.27 -11.63 24.80
N SER A 122 -7.71 -11.47 26.04
CA SER A 122 -7.59 -12.51 27.07
C SER A 122 -8.68 -13.59 27.01
N LEU A 123 -9.66 -13.45 26.09
CA LEU A 123 -10.72 -14.42 25.89
C LEU A 123 -10.28 -15.55 24.95
N ASP A 124 -10.64 -16.79 25.27
CA ASP A 124 -10.26 -17.97 24.48
C ASP A 124 -10.91 -18.02 23.08
N ASN A 125 -12.02 -17.30 22.87
CA ASN A 125 -12.79 -17.31 21.60
C ASN A 125 -12.83 -15.93 20.94
N ARG A 126 -11.73 -15.59 20.28
CA ARG A 126 -11.53 -14.32 19.58
C ARG A 126 -12.32 -14.26 18.26
N THR A 127 -13.57 -13.81 18.35
CA THR A 127 -14.43 -13.52 17.19
C THR A 127 -14.79 -12.05 17.09
N CYS A 128 -14.96 -11.53 15.88
CA CYS A 128 -15.41 -10.16 15.65
C CYS A 128 -16.79 -9.94 16.29
N PRO A 129 -16.99 -8.90 17.12
CA PRO A 129 -18.28 -8.65 17.77
C PRO A 129 -19.44 -8.37 16.80
N LEU A 130 -19.15 -7.83 15.61
CA LEU A 130 -20.17 -7.50 14.60
C LEU A 130 -20.56 -8.71 13.75
N CYS A 131 -19.60 -9.38 13.11
CA CYS A 131 -19.88 -10.42 12.12
C CYS A 131 -19.57 -11.85 12.61
N LYS A 132 -19.05 -12.01 13.83
CA LYS A 132 -18.67 -13.29 14.45
C LYS A 132 -17.59 -14.09 13.70
N THR A 133 -16.95 -13.50 12.69
CA THR A 133 -15.81 -14.10 12.01
C THR A 133 -14.65 -14.29 13.00
N ALA A 134 -14.01 -15.46 12.99
CA ALA A 134 -12.81 -15.72 13.77
C ALA A 134 -11.71 -14.73 13.39
N VAL A 135 -11.09 -14.11 14.40
CA VAL A 135 -10.10 -13.06 14.20
C VAL A 135 -8.70 -13.67 14.24
N THR A 136 -7.95 -13.51 13.16
CA THR A 136 -6.57 -13.99 13.07
C THR A 136 -5.56 -12.91 13.46
N ASP A 137 -5.86 -11.65 13.16
CA ASP A 137 -4.97 -10.53 13.42
C ASP A 137 -5.77 -9.23 13.64
N THR A 138 -5.13 -8.22 14.22
CA THR A 138 -5.73 -6.91 14.54
C THR A 138 -4.80 -5.78 14.13
N PHE A 139 -5.33 -4.76 13.43
CA PHE A 139 -4.55 -3.63 12.94
C PHE A 139 -5.15 -2.30 13.40
N TYR A 140 -4.32 -1.29 13.66
CA TYR A 140 -4.81 0.04 14.05
C TYR A 140 -5.38 0.81 12.84
N ARG A 141 -6.65 1.22 12.94
CA ARG A 141 -7.35 2.02 11.92
C ARG A 141 -6.66 3.36 11.65
N ARG A 142 -6.07 3.97 12.68
CA ARG A 142 -5.42 5.29 12.60
C ARG A 142 -4.21 5.37 11.65
N MET A 143 -3.75 4.26 11.08
CA MET A 143 -2.70 4.33 10.06
C MET A 143 -3.16 5.03 8.77
N TYR A 144 -4.45 5.03 8.44
CA TYR A 144 -4.93 5.53 7.14
C TYR A 144 -5.94 6.69 7.21
N GLU A 145 -6.40 7.06 8.42
CA GLU A 145 -7.30 8.22 8.61
C GLU A 145 -6.57 9.51 8.98
N ARG A 146 -5.24 9.52 8.97
CA ARG A 146 -4.55 10.81 8.83
C ARG A 146 -5.04 11.38 7.52
N LYS A 147 -5.80 12.48 7.58
CA LYS A 147 -6.09 13.35 6.44
C LYS A 147 -4.80 13.40 5.63
N LEU A 148 -4.81 12.86 4.41
CA LEU A 148 -3.66 12.98 3.52
C LEU A 148 -3.36 14.46 3.49
N LEU A 149 -2.22 14.83 4.06
CA LEU A 149 -1.84 16.22 4.17
C LEU A 149 -1.77 16.75 2.74
N SER A 150 -2.31 17.93 2.50
CA SER A 150 -2.01 18.62 1.25
C SER A 150 -0.49 18.78 1.12
N CYS A 151 0.03 18.97 -0.10
CA CYS A 151 1.46 19.25 -0.28
C CYS A 151 1.93 20.41 0.62
N ASP A 152 1.09 21.42 0.82
CA ASP A 152 1.37 22.57 1.68
C ASP A 152 1.34 22.20 3.17
N GLU A 153 0.33 21.45 3.63
CA GLU A 153 0.25 20.95 5.02
C GLU A 153 1.42 20.01 5.34
N TYR A 154 1.87 19.22 4.36
CA TYR A 154 3.03 18.33 4.48
C TYR A 154 4.33 19.12 4.57
N THR A 155 4.51 20.15 3.72
CA THR A 155 5.69 21.01 3.72
C THR A 155 5.78 21.86 5.00
N GLN A 156 4.64 22.37 5.48
CA GLN A 156 4.57 23.14 6.74
C GLN A 156 4.81 22.26 7.98
N ARG A 157 4.36 21.01 7.98
CA ARG A 157 4.72 20.02 9.01
C ARG A 157 6.14 19.46 8.83
N GLY A 158 6.69 19.63 7.64
CA GLY A 158 7.90 19.02 7.10
C GLY A 158 9.22 19.67 7.48
N LEU A 159 9.44 19.92 8.77
CA LEU A 159 10.79 20.09 9.35
C LEU A 159 10.87 19.54 10.78
N ALA A 160 9.80 19.64 11.57
CA ALA A 160 9.84 19.21 12.98
C ALA A 160 9.63 17.69 13.16
N HIS A 161 8.69 17.09 12.43
CA HIS A 161 8.41 15.66 12.57
C HIS A 161 9.46 14.79 11.88
N THR A 162 9.99 15.23 10.75
CA THR A 162 11.08 14.56 10.04
C THR A 162 12.34 14.51 10.90
N VAL A 163 12.71 15.59 11.60
CA VAL A 163 13.89 15.57 12.49
C VAL A 163 13.70 14.62 13.66
N SER A 164 12.52 14.57 14.30
CA SER A 164 12.27 13.64 15.41
C SER A 164 12.24 12.18 14.96
N GLU A 165 11.60 11.89 13.83
CA GLU A 165 11.52 10.53 13.27
C GLU A 165 12.88 10.06 12.75
N VAL A 166 13.64 10.94 12.07
CA VAL A 166 15.03 10.68 11.67
C VAL A 166 15.92 10.49 12.89
N SER A 167 15.77 11.29 13.96
CA SER A 167 16.54 11.10 15.20
C SER A 167 16.25 9.74 15.85
N LYS A 168 14.98 9.32 15.90
CA LYS A 168 14.60 7.99 16.42
C LYS A 168 15.14 6.87 15.54
N LEU A 169 15.11 7.03 14.22
CA LEU A 169 15.68 6.07 13.28
C LEU A 169 17.20 5.97 13.43
N LEU A 170 17.90 7.09 13.57
CA LEU A 170 19.35 7.13 13.81
C LEU A 170 19.71 6.47 15.14
N LEU A 171 18.96 6.74 16.23
CA LEU A 171 19.13 6.06 17.51
C LEU A 171 18.88 4.56 17.43
N TYR A 172 17.92 4.13 16.62
CA TYR A 172 17.65 2.71 16.39
C TYR A 172 18.80 2.06 15.62
N ILE A 173 19.30 2.71 14.57
CA ILE A 173 20.43 2.24 13.78
C ILE A 173 21.70 2.10 14.63
N ASP A 174 21.97 3.06 15.52
CA ASP A 174 23.12 3.01 16.44
C ASP A 174 23.07 1.80 17.38
N LYS A 175 21.87 1.45 17.84
CA LYS A 175 21.63 0.25 18.67
C LYS A 175 21.62 -1.07 17.89
N HIS A 176 21.43 -1.01 16.57
CA HIS A 176 21.21 -2.16 15.69
C HIS A 176 22.00 -2.04 14.37
N PRO A 177 23.34 -2.04 14.40
CA PRO A 177 24.16 -1.79 13.22
C PRO A 177 23.93 -2.80 12.08
N GLU A 178 23.48 -4.02 12.37
CA GLU A 178 23.11 -5.05 11.39
C GLU A 178 21.94 -4.64 10.49
N THR A 179 21.11 -3.67 10.92
CA THR A 179 20.01 -3.16 10.10
C THR A 179 20.47 -2.27 8.96
N ILE A 180 21.69 -1.72 9.02
CA ILE A 180 22.28 -0.88 7.97
C ILE A 180 22.49 -1.66 6.66
N GLU A 181 22.83 -2.95 6.75
CA GLU A 181 22.98 -3.82 5.57
C GLU A 181 21.64 -4.07 4.88
N LYS A 182 20.56 -4.17 5.66
CA LYS A 182 19.19 -4.32 5.14
C LYS A 182 18.65 -3.03 4.53
N LEU A 183 19.14 -1.88 4.99
CA LEU A 183 18.80 -0.54 4.48
C LEU A 183 19.71 -0.07 3.33
N ALA A 184 20.56 -0.95 2.78
CA ALA A 184 21.63 -0.57 1.84
C ALA A 184 21.16 0.22 0.60
N HIS A 185 19.91 0.05 0.15
CA HIS A 185 19.35 0.84 -0.97
C HIS A 185 19.07 2.31 -0.61
N GLY A 186 19.06 2.69 0.68
CA GLY A 186 18.86 4.05 1.17
C GLY A 186 20.14 4.77 1.66
N LYS A 187 21.31 4.09 1.66
CA LYS A 187 22.56 4.64 2.22
C LYS A 187 22.96 6.01 1.66
N LYS A 188 22.74 6.23 0.36
CA LYS A 188 23.06 7.50 -0.30
C LYS A 188 22.22 8.66 0.26
N ALA A 189 20.90 8.45 0.38
CA ALA A 189 19.99 9.47 0.89
C ALA A 189 20.28 9.87 2.35
N VAL A 190 20.63 8.90 3.21
CA VAL A 190 21.00 9.18 4.60
C VAL A 190 22.32 9.96 4.68
N SER A 191 23.32 9.59 3.88
CA SER A 191 24.60 10.31 3.84
C SER A 191 24.45 11.76 3.39
N ASP A 192 23.57 12.03 2.42
CA ASP A 192 23.36 13.38 1.89
C ASP A 192 22.64 14.27 2.93
N ILE A 193 21.66 13.71 3.67
CA ILE A 193 20.97 14.41 4.77
C ILE A 193 21.95 14.78 5.90
N MET A 194 22.85 13.86 6.29
CA MET A 194 23.82 14.13 7.35
C MET A 194 24.79 15.25 6.97
N LYS A 195 25.31 15.25 5.73
CA LYS A 195 26.21 16.31 5.22
C LYS A 195 25.54 17.68 5.20
N GLU A 196 24.25 17.74 4.89
CA GLU A 196 23.51 19.00 4.87
C GLU A 196 23.24 19.54 6.28
N SER A 197 23.09 18.66 7.28
CA SER A 197 22.93 19.05 8.68
C SER A 197 24.20 19.64 9.31
N GLU A 198 25.38 19.26 8.82
CA GLU A 198 26.68 19.78 9.29
C GLU A 198 27.00 21.16 8.73
N LYS A 199 26.50 21.50 7.54
CA LYS A 199 26.68 22.84 6.93
C LYS A 199 25.82 23.93 7.57
N GLY A 200 24.80 23.55 8.35
CA GLY A 200 23.86 24.46 8.99
C GLY A 200 24.20 24.85 10.43
N ARG A 201 25.37 24.43 10.95
CA ARG A 201 25.93 24.88 12.24
C ARG A 201 27.12 25.79 12.02
#